data_AF-A0AAW8KTV4-F1
#
_entry.id   AF-A0AAW8KTV4-F1
#
_cell.length_a   1.000
_cell.length_b   1.000
_cell.length_c   1.000
_cell.angle_alpha   90.00
_cell.angle_beta   90.00
_cell.angle_gamma   90.00
#
_symmetry.space_group_name_H-M   'P 1'
#
loop_
_entity.id
_entity.type
_entity.pdbx_description
1 polymer ?
#
loop_
_entity_poly.entity_id
_entity_poly.type
_entity_poly.pdbx_seq_one_letter_code
_entity_poly.pdbx_strand_id
1 'polypeptide(L)'
;MEVWSLHQLYTESVEKLGANKAKQLRKYSTNLKENNLPTIFTLNHLAKITGVTYHFLRSTVLRNREIANYKMYAIHKRNGGLRHIHSVNGKLLKVQTFLNEEILQHTTVSRSS
;
A
#
# COMPACT_ATOMS: atom_id res chain seq x y z
N MET A 1 -11.80 -6.45 1.59
CA MET A 1 -12.45 -5.64 2.64
C MET A 1 -12.26 -6.36 3.96
N GLU A 2 -11.82 -5.66 5.02
CA GLU A 2 -11.54 -6.31 6.30
C GLU A 2 -12.82 -6.81 6.98
N VAL A 3 -12.73 -7.99 7.62
CA VAL A 3 -13.90 -8.70 8.19
C VAL A 3 -14.20 -8.27 9.64
N TRP A 4 -13.33 -7.46 10.25
CA TRP A 4 -13.41 -7.13 11.68
C TRP A 4 -14.10 -5.78 11.98
N SER A 5 -14.71 -5.69 13.16
CA SER A 5 -15.41 -4.49 13.64
C SER A 5 -14.50 -3.55 14.44
N LEU A 6 -14.81 -2.24 14.48
CA LEU A 6 -14.05 -1.26 15.28
C LEU A 6 -14.05 -1.60 16.78
N HIS A 7 -15.13 -2.21 17.27
CA HIS A 7 -15.24 -2.68 18.64
C HIS A 7 -14.27 -3.83 18.93
N GLN A 8 -14.19 -4.81 18.01
CA GLN A 8 -13.25 -5.92 18.11
C GLN A 8 -11.80 -5.42 18.10
N LEU A 9 -11.45 -4.53 17.16
CA LEU A 9 -10.13 -3.90 17.11
C LEU A 9 -9.76 -3.24 18.44
N TYR A 10 -10.68 -2.46 19.02
CA TYR A 10 -10.44 -1.76 20.28
C TYR A 10 -10.20 -2.75 21.42
N THR A 11 -11.07 -3.75 21.57
CA THR A 11 -10.99 -4.74 22.65
C THR A 11 -9.66 -5.49 22.62
N GLU A 12 -9.30 -6.05 21.45
CA GLU A 12 -8.02 -6.77 21.28
C GLU A 12 -6.80 -5.85 21.48
N SER A 13 -6.91 -4.57 21.11
CA SER A 13 -5.82 -3.59 21.29
C SER A 13 -5.65 -3.18 22.74
N VAL A 14 -6.74 -3.09 23.52
CA VAL A 14 -6.67 -2.78 24.96
C VAL A 14 -5.87 -3.87 25.69
N GLU A 15 -6.19 -5.13 25.40
CA GLU A 15 -5.51 -6.29 26.01
C GLU A 15 -4.01 -6.32 25.68
N LYS A 16 -3.62 -6.00 24.44
CA LYS A 16 -2.23 -6.13 23.98
C LYS A 16 -1.36 -4.89 24.18
N LEU A 17 -1.95 -3.69 24.09
CA LEU A 17 -1.21 -2.42 23.98
C LEU A 17 -1.60 -1.39 25.06
N GLY A 18 -2.65 -1.66 25.82
CA GLY A 18 -3.22 -0.75 26.81
C GLY A 18 -4.21 0.27 26.22
N ALA A 19 -5.04 0.84 27.10
CA ALA A 19 -6.20 1.65 26.73
C ALA A 19 -5.88 2.89 25.88
N ASN A 20 -4.78 3.59 26.18
CA ASN A 20 -4.40 4.82 25.47
C ASN A 20 -4.06 4.54 23.99
N LYS A 21 -3.25 3.52 23.71
CA LYS A 21 -2.89 3.13 22.35
C LYS A 21 -4.09 2.57 21.59
N ALA A 22 -4.94 1.77 22.26
CA ALA A 22 -6.17 1.26 21.68
C ALA A 22 -7.13 2.40 21.25
N LYS A 23 -7.25 3.45 22.07
CA LYS A 23 -8.06 4.64 21.73
C LYS A 23 -7.51 5.39 20.51
N GLN A 24 -6.19 5.50 20.39
CA GLN A 24 -5.54 6.10 19.21
C GLN A 24 -5.78 5.28 17.94
N LEU A 25 -5.60 3.96 17.99
CA LEU A 25 -5.87 3.05 16.87
C LEU A 25 -7.33 3.10 16.43
N ARG A 26 -8.26 3.11 17.40
CA ARG A 26 -9.68 3.28 17.12
C ARG A 26 -9.95 4.60 16.43
N LYS A 27 -9.43 5.72 16.96
CA LYS A 27 -9.60 7.06 16.36
C LYS A 27 -9.09 7.11 14.92
N TYR A 28 -7.89 6.57 14.68
CA TYR A 28 -7.31 6.47 13.34
C TYR A 28 -8.22 5.68 12.39
N SER A 29 -8.66 4.49 12.82
CA SER A 29 -9.50 3.61 11.99
C SER A 29 -10.89 4.20 11.74
N THR A 30 -11.48 4.87 12.72
CA THR A 30 -12.77 5.57 12.57
C THR A 30 -12.68 6.67 11.53
N ASN A 31 -11.66 7.54 11.62
CA ASN A 31 -11.46 8.60 10.64
C ASN A 31 -11.34 8.05 9.22
N LEU A 32 -10.53 6.99 9.02
CA LEU A 32 -10.38 6.39 7.69
C LEU A 32 -11.69 5.78 7.19
N LYS A 33 -12.43 5.04 8.03
CA LYS A 33 -13.73 4.47 7.64
C LYS A 33 -14.76 5.54 7.30
N GLU A 34 -14.82 6.64 8.06
CA GLU A 34 -15.70 7.78 7.77
C GLU A 34 -15.38 8.44 6.42
N ASN A 35 -14.12 8.38 5.99
CA ASN A 35 -13.67 8.87 4.69
C ASN A 35 -13.66 7.79 3.59
N ASN A 36 -14.25 6.61 3.84
CA ASN A 36 -14.23 5.45 2.93
C ASN A 36 -12.83 4.97 2.51
N LEU A 37 -11.84 5.11 3.39
CA LEU A 37 -10.46 4.70 3.17
C LEU A 37 -10.12 3.39 3.91
N PRO A 38 -9.26 2.52 3.33
CA PRO A 38 -8.81 1.30 3.98
C PRO A 38 -7.91 1.60 5.18
N THR A 39 -8.07 0.83 6.26
CA THR A 39 -7.24 0.96 7.46
C THR A 39 -5.94 0.16 7.32
N ILE A 40 -4.78 0.83 7.27
CA ILE A 40 -3.48 0.16 7.09
C ILE A 40 -2.52 0.55 8.23
N PHE A 41 -2.33 -0.35 9.19
CA PHE A 41 -1.45 -0.09 10.34
C PHE A 41 0.04 -0.28 10.06
N THR A 42 0.42 -1.27 9.25
CA THR A 42 1.82 -1.65 9.05
C THR A 42 2.07 -2.12 7.62
N LEU A 43 3.33 -2.15 7.22
CA LEU A 43 3.73 -2.72 5.94
C LEU A 43 3.37 -4.22 5.82
N ASN A 44 3.42 -4.96 6.93
CA ASN A 44 2.95 -6.35 6.96
C ASN A 44 1.43 -6.46 6.79
N HIS A 45 0.69 -5.49 7.32
CA HIS A 45 -0.74 -5.42 7.10
C HIS A 45 -1.07 -5.20 5.61
N LEU A 46 -0.39 -4.24 4.97
CA LEU A 46 -0.51 -4.00 3.53
C LEU A 46 -0.16 -5.25 2.70
N ALA A 47 0.87 -5.99 3.10
CA ALA A 47 1.23 -7.28 2.49
C ALA A 47 0.07 -8.29 2.54
N LYS A 48 -0.59 -8.42 3.70
CA LYS A 48 -1.76 -9.32 3.85
C LYS A 48 -2.93 -8.88 2.96
N ILE A 49 -3.23 -7.58 2.92
CA ILE A 49 -4.32 -7.03 2.09
C ILE A 49 -4.07 -7.30 0.60
N THR A 50 -2.85 -7.00 0.13
CA THR A 50 -2.49 -7.12 -1.29
C THR A 50 -2.11 -8.54 -1.71
N GLY A 51 -1.95 -9.46 -0.76
CA GLY A 51 -1.46 -10.82 -1.02
C GLY A 51 0.00 -10.86 -1.49
N VAL A 52 0.78 -9.83 -1.20
CA VAL A 52 2.21 -9.76 -1.53
C VAL A 52 3.02 -10.04 -0.28
N THR A 53 4.12 -10.78 -0.40
CA THR A 53 4.95 -11.15 0.76
C THR A 53 5.55 -9.90 1.43
N TYR A 54 5.54 -9.86 2.76
CA TYR A 54 6.19 -8.78 3.53
C TYR A 54 7.66 -8.56 3.16
N HIS A 55 8.42 -9.65 2.95
CA HIS A 55 9.83 -9.56 2.54
C HIS A 55 10.00 -8.78 1.22
N PHE A 56 9.14 -9.04 0.22
CA PHE A 56 9.14 -8.30 -1.04
C PHE A 56 8.89 -6.81 -0.79
N LEU A 57 7.78 -6.45 -0.12
CA LEU A 57 7.46 -5.05 0.18
C LEU A 57 8.57 -4.35 0.96
N ARG A 58 9.12 -5.00 1.99
CA ARG A 58 10.23 -4.46 2.79
C ARG A 58 11.46 -4.20 1.93
N SER A 59 11.82 -5.14 1.06
CA SER A 59 12.97 -4.98 0.13
C SER A 59 12.75 -3.87 -0.90
N THR A 60 11.50 -3.67 -1.35
CA THR A 60 11.10 -2.59 -2.25
C THR A 60 11.22 -1.23 -1.56
N VAL A 61 10.68 -1.08 -0.35
CA VAL A 61 10.73 0.17 0.42
C VAL A 61 12.16 0.55 0.79
N LEU A 62 12.99 -0.44 1.17
CA LEU A 62 14.41 -0.22 1.48
C LEU A 62 15.29 -0.02 0.24
N ARG A 63 14.72 -0.02 -0.98
CA ARG A 63 15.44 0.11 -2.25
C ARG A 63 16.50 -0.96 -2.52
N ASN A 64 16.49 -2.06 -1.77
CA ASN A 64 17.43 -3.18 -1.94
C ASN A 64 17.19 -3.99 -3.23
N ARG A 65 16.11 -3.69 -3.98
CA ARG A 65 15.67 -4.46 -5.15
C ARG A 65 15.11 -3.59 -6.28
N GLU A 66 15.59 -2.36 -6.47
CA GLU A 66 15.10 -1.47 -7.55
C GLU A 66 15.13 -2.14 -8.94
N ILE A 67 16.19 -2.89 -9.24
CA ILE A 67 16.34 -3.65 -10.49
C ILE A 67 15.24 -4.73 -10.65
N ALA A 68 14.75 -5.30 -9.55
CA ALA A 68 13.69 -6.32 -9.58
C ALA A 68 12.28 -5.73 -9.52
N ASN A 69 12.15 -4.45 -9.12
CA ASN A 69 10.89 -3.71 -9.11
C ASN A 69 10.50 -3.25 -10.51
N TYR A 70 11.47 -2.95 -11.37
CA TYR A 70 11.25 -2.53 -12.75
C TYR A 70 12.02 -3.42 -13.71
N LYS A 71 11.29 -4.14 -14.55
CA LYS A 71 11.89 -4.89 -15.65
C LYS A 71 12.19 -3.94 -16.79
N MET A 72 13.41 -4.00 -17.30
CA MET A 72 13.82 -3.29 -18.51
C MET A 72 13.77 -4.25 -19.70
N TYR A 73 13.17 -3.80 -20.79
CA TYR A 73 13.26 -4.48 -22.08
C TYR A 73 13.43 -3.47 -23.20
N ALA A 74 14.17 -3.86 -24.24
CA ALA A 74 14.43 -3.03 -25.39
C ALA A 74 13.51 -3.43 -26.55
N ILE A 75 12.84 -2.45 -27.16
CA ILE A 75 12.07 -2.65 -28.40
C ILE A 75 12.69 -1.83 -29.54
N HIS A 76 12.55 -2.32 -30.77
CA HIS A 76 13.03 -1.60 -31.95
C HIS A 76 12.13 -0.39 -32.26
N LYS A 77 12.73 0.76 -32.56
CA LYS A 77 12.03 1.93 -33.08
C LYS A 77 11.78 1.77 -34.58
N ARG A 78 10.70 2.41 -35.08
CA ARG A 78 10.33 2.40 -36.50
C ARG A 78 11.41 2.96 -37.43
N ASN A 79 12.21 3.91 -36.96
CA ASN A 79 13.26 4.60 -37.73
C ASN A 79 14.68 4.17 -37.33
N GLY A 80 14.84 2.98 -36.76
CA GLY A 80 16.14 2.47 -36.30
C GLY A 80 16.49 2.84 -34.85
N GLY A 81 17.32 2.01 -34.23
CA GLY A 81 17.70 2.08 -32.82
C GLY A 81 16.69 1.43 -31.86
N LEU A 82 17.05 1.38 -30.58
CA LEU A 82 16.26 0.75 -29.52
C LEU A 82 15.57 1.79 -28.61
N ARG A 83 14.43 1.41 -28.03
CA ARG A 83 13.77 2.11 -26.91
C ARG A 83 13.76 1.17 -25.72
N HIS A 84 14.36 1.61 -24.61
CA HIS A 84 14.25 0.90 -23.33
C HIS A 84 12.93 1.25 -22.67
N ILE A 85 12.14 0.23 -22.33
CA ILE A 85 10.88 0.36 -21.60
C ILE A 85 11.10 -0.21 -20.21
N HIS A 86 10.64 0.55 -19.21
CA HIS A 86 10.60 0.14 -17.83
C HIS A 86 9.17 -0.27 -17.48
N SER A 87 8.93 -1.55 -17.27
CA SER A 87 7.64 -2.04 -16.75
C SER A 87 7.78 -2.40 -15.28
N VAL A 88 6.86 -1.96 -14.45
CA VAL A 88 6.83 -2.36 -13.05
C VAL A 88 6.53 -3.87 -12.93
N ASN A 89 7.14 -4.52 -11.96
CA ASN A 89 6.89 -5.93 -11.65
C ASN A 89 5.43 -6.13 -11.24
N GLY A 90 4.78 -7.20 -11.69
CA GLY A 90 3.37 -7.48 -11.39
C GLY A 90 3.02 -7.49 -9.91
N LYS A 91 3.92 -7.90 -9.01
CA LYS A 91 3.70 -7.80 -7.55
C LYS A 91 3.62 -6.36 -7.07
N LEU A 92 4.52 -5.51 -7.56
CA LEU A 92 4.54 -4.09 -7.22
C LEU A 92 3.38 -3.35 -7.90
N LEU A 93 3.04 -3.71 -9.15
CA LEU A 93 1.85 -3.20 -9.84
C LEU A 93 0.60 -3.44 -8.98
N LYS A 94 0.38 -4.68 -8.52
CA LYS A 94 -0.78 -5.03 -7.69
C LYS A 94 -0.93 -4.13 -6.46
N VAL A 95 0.19 -3.82 -5.80
CA VAL A 95 0.21 -2.96 -4.61
C VAL A 95 -0.07 -1.51 -5.01
N GLN A 96 0.53 -1.02 -6.08
CA GLN A 96 0.31 0.33 -6.59
C GLN A 96 -1.13 0.55 -7.08
N THR A 97 -1.71 -0.45 -7.76
CA THR A 97 -3.10 -0.46 -8.19
C THR A 97 -4.04 -0.36 -6.99
N PHE A 98 -3.83 -1.19 -5.95
CA PHE A 98 -4.60 -1.11 -4.71
C PHE A 98 -4.50 0.27 -4.06
N LEU A 99 -3.30 0.84 -3.91
CA LEU A 99 -3.13 2.18 -3.32
C LEU A 99 -3.82 3.26 -4.16
N ASN A 100 -3.77 3.14 -5.49
CA ASN A 100 -4.41 4.08 -6.38
C ASN A 100 -5.93 4.02 -6.26
N GLU A 101 -6.50 2.83 -6.41
CA GLU A 101 -7.94 2.59 -6.43
C GLU A 101 -8.58 2.86 -5.06
N GLU A 102 -7.94 2.44 -3.97
CA GLU A 102 -8.57 2.47 -2.65
C GLU A 102 -8.18 3.70 -1.81
N ILE A 103 -7.18 4.48 -2.21
CA ILE A 103 -6.70 5.64 -1.43
C ILE A 103 -6.58 6.90 -2.28
N LEU A 104 -5.73 6.87 -3.31
CA LEU A 104 -5.34 8.09 -4.02
C LEU A 104 -6.51 8.69 -4.82
N GLN A 105 -7.36 7.85 -5.43
CA GLN A 105 -8.55 8.31 -6.14
C GLN A 105 -9.64 8.89 -5.21
N HIS A 106 -9.60 8.55 -3.91
CA HIS A 106 -10.55 9.02 -2.92
C HIS A 106 -10.06 10.25 -2.12
N THR A 107 -8.85 10.74 -2.41
CA THR A 107 -8.25 11.85 -1.67
C THR A 107 -8.23 13.11 -2.52
N THR A 108 -8.56 14.26 -1.92
CA THR A 108 -8.43 15.56 -2.59
C THR A 108 -6.96 15.97 -2.68
N VAL A 109 -6.48 16.17 -3.91
CA VAL A 109 -5.11 16.64 -4.15
C VAL A 109 -5.07 18.15 -3.90
N SER A 110 -4.23 18.62 -2.97
CA SER A 110 -3.98 20.06 -2.84
C SER A 110 -3.26 20.54 -4.10
N ARG A 111 -3.75 21.61 -4.72
CA ARG A 111 -3.05 22.22 -5.86
C ARG A 111 -1.65 22.65 -5.40
N SER A 112 -0.62 22.22 -6.12
CA SER A 112 0.74 22.73 -5.95
C SER A 112 0.70 24.24 -6.22
N SER A 113 1.10 25.03 -5.22
CA SER A 113 1.30 26.48 -5.35
C SER A 113 2.52 26.79 -6.20
#